data_AF-A0A965TTB9-F1
#
_entry.id   AF-A0A965TTB9-F1
#
_cell.length_a   1.000
_cell.length_b   1.000
_cell.length_c   1.000
_cell.angle_alpha   90.00
_cell.angle_beta   90.00
_cell.angle_gamma   90.00
#
_symmetry.space_group_name_H-M   'P 1'
#
loop_
_entity.id
_entity.type
_entity.pdbx_description
1 polymer ?
#
loop_
_entity_poly.entity_id
_entity_poly.type
_entity_poly.pdbx_seq_one_letter_code
_entity_poly.pdbx_strand_id
1 'polypeptide(L)'
;MRTSGNLAYEPEQTGAERALDWASPAPSMARRILLEDALTSRPHLQEKARQIRRELAVRRMKSLLALITLVVLLASIFGGILYRQARILELNFANLKLERQIEKTEQSSGQISESLARQTDLERIRRLAIDRLGLQVPARMQVVTVDIPDSDRVVYARTGHSSVTEEAQLAAVFNEIEGFFKTLELPGQDS
;
A
#
# COMPACT_ATOMS: atom_id res chain seq x y z
N MET A 1 62.50 -4.64 -44.72
CA MET A 1 62.97 -6.04 -44.80
C MET A 1 61.86 -6.88 -45.42
N ARG A 2 62.15 -7.44 -46.60
CA ARG A 2 61.30 -8.33 -47.41
C ARG A 2 61.82 -9.76 -47.23
N THR A 3 60.95 -10.75 -47.07
CA THR A 3 61.09 -12.14 -47.58
C THR A 3 59.69 -12.78 -47.52
N SER A 4 58.91 -12.89 -48.61
CA SER A 4 58.89 -13.98 -49.60
C SER A 4 58.96 -15.39 -49.02
N GLY A 5 57.87 -16.14 -49.17
CA GLY A 5 57.79 -17.58 -48.88
C GLY A 5 56.65 -18.25 -49.65
N ASN A 6 56.52 -17.91 -50.93
CA ASN A 6 55.76 -18.70 -51.90
C ASN A 6 56.54 -19.99 -52.15
N LEU A 7 55.97 -21.15 -51.83
CA LEU A 7 56.43 -22.43 -52.34
C LEU A 7 55.24 -23.11 -53.03
N ALA A 8 55.20 -22.91 -54.35
CA ALA A 8 54.50 -23.77 -55.27
C ALA A 8 55.26 -25.09 -55.36
N TYR A 9 54.54 -26.21 -55.25
CA TYR A 9 54.96 -27.52 -55.73
C TYR A 9 53.72 -28.20 -56.32
N GLU A 10 53.49 -27.98 -57.61
CA GLU A 10 53.15 -29.04 -58.56
C GLU A 10 54.47 -29.39 -59.29
N PRO A 11 54.70 -30.60 -59.83
CA PRO A 11 53.68 -31.52 -60.36
C PRO A 11 53.91 -33.01 -60.03
N GLU A 12 52.86 -33.83 -60.14
CA GLU A 12 52.94 -35.03 -60.96
C GLU A 12 51.54 -35.55 -61.29
N GLN A 13 51.14 -35.32 -62.54
CA GLN A 13 50.07 -36.04 -63.20
C GLN A 13 50.66 -37.36 -63.71
N THR A 14 50.28 -38.47 -63.09
CA THR A 14 50.41 -39.79 -63.71
C THR A 14 49.01 -40.37 -63.85
N GLY A 15 48.67 -40.64 -65.10
CA GLY A 15 47.33 -40.96 -65.54
C GLY A 15 46.77 -42.26 -64.98
N ALA A 16 45.48 -42.23 -64.73
CA ALA A 16 44.59 -43.36 -64.95
C ALA A 16 43.20 -42.80 -65.23
N GLU A 17 43.02 -42.27 -66.44
CA GLU A 17 41.69 -42.16 -67.05
C GLU A 17 41.06 -43.56 -67.08
N ARG A 18 40.12 -43.83 -66.18
CA ARG A 18 39.13 -44.89 -66.37
C ARG A 18 37.77 -44.44 -65.87
N ALA A 19 36.88 -44.37 -66.85
CA ALA A 19 35.43 -44.53 -66.77
C ALA A 19 34.63 -43.40 -66.12
N LEU A 20 34.14 -42.52 -67.00
CA LEU A 20 32.78 -41.99 -66.96
C LEU A 20 31.80 -43.14 -66.68
N ASP A 21 31.29 -43.20 -65.46
CA ASP A 21 30.18 -44.07 -65.07
C ASP A 21 28.96 -43.18 -64.80
N TRP A 22 28.22 -42.84 -65.86
CA TRP A 22 27.00 -42.02 -65.78
C TRP A 22 25.73 -42.86 -65.50
N ALA A 23 25.87 -44.09 -65.03
CA ALA A 23 24.75 -44.96 -64.68
C ALA A 23 24.59 -45.09 -63.16
N SER A 24 23.88 -44.13 -62.55
CA SER A 24 23.32 -44.36 -61.21
C SER A 24 22.39 -45.58 -61.27
N PRO A 25 22.63 -46.67 -60.52
CA PRO A 25 21.71 -47.80 -60.49
C PRO A 25 20.38 -47.32 -59.91
N ALA A 26 19.31 -47.51 -60.67
CA ALA A 26 17.96 -47.23 -60.20
C ALA A 26 17.76 -47.89 -58.81
N PRO A 27 17.27 -47.15 -57.80
CA PRO A 27 17.15 -47.72 -56.46
C PRO A 27 16.26 -48.96 -56.51
N SER A 28 16.75 -50.06 -55.94
CA SER A 28 16.02 -51.33 -55.83
C SER A 28 14.64 -51.10 -55.22
N MET A 29 13.63 -51.85 -55.67
CA MET A 29 12.23 -51.70 -55.22
C MET A 29 12.08 -51.63 -53.70
N ALA A 30 12.86 -52.42 -52.96
CA ALA A 30 12.87 -52.38 -51.50
C ALA A 30 13.25 -51.01 -50.92
N ARG A 31 14.22 -50.32 -51.53
CA ARG A 31 14.61 -48.97 -51.11
C ARG A 31 13.58 -47.93 -51.48
N ARG A 32 12.81 -48.15 -52.56
CA ARG A 32 11.70 -47.26 -52.97
C ARG A 32 10.52 -47.37 -52.01
N ILE A 33 10.14 -48.59 -51.62
CA ILE A 33 9.05 -48.84 -50.65
C ILE A 33 9.40 -48.23 -49.29
N LEU A 34 10.63 -48.40 -48.80
CA LEU A 34 11.08 -47.78 -47.56
C LEU A 34 11.15 -46.25 -47.63
N LEU A 35 11.46 -45.69 -48.81
CA LEU A 35 11.44 -44.24 -49.02
C LEU A 35 10.02 -43.70 -49.07
N GLU A 36 9.08 -44.40 -49.70
CA GLU A 36 7.66 -44.02 -49.72
C GLU A 36 7.03 -44.11 -48.33
N ASP A 37 7.34 -45.15 -47.56
CA ASP A 37 6.90 -45.27 -46.17
C ASP A 37 7.50 -44.18 -45.29
N ALA A 38 8.78 -43.82 -45.50
CA ALA A 38 9.44 -42.74 -44.78
C ALA A 38 8.91 -41.35 -45.17
N LEU A 39 8.46 -41.15 -46.41
CA LEU A 39 7.89 -39.89 -46.90
C LEU A 39 6.43 -39.73 -46.44
N THR A 40 5.65 -40.81 -46.48
CA THR A 40 4.26 -40.87 -45.98
C THR A 40 4.21 -40.79 -44.45
N SER A 41 5.28 -41.22 -43.77
CA SER A 41 5.35 -41.17 -42.31
C SER A 41 5.78 -39.83 -41.71
N ARG A 42 6.46 -38.98 -42.49
CA ARG A 42 6.90 -37.65 -42.03
C ARG A 42 5.78 -36.64 -41.74
N PRO A 43 4.69 -36.52 -42.53
CA PRO A 43 3.65 -35.53 -42.25
C PRO A 43 2.90 -35.81 -40.94
N HIS A 44 2.57 -37.08 -40.65
CA HIS A 44 1.81 -37.41 -39.43
C HIS A 44 2.64 -37.22 -38.14
N LEU A 45 3.97 -37.43 -38.19
CA LEU A 45 4.86 -37.13 -37.07
C LEU A 45 5.00 -35.63 -36.85
N GLN A 46 5.01 -34.83 -37.92
CA GLN A 46 5.05 -33.37 -37.83
C GLN A 46 3.76 -32.78 -37.28
N GLU A 47 2.60 -33.32 -37.63
CA GLU A 47 1.31 -32.90 -37.09
C GLU A 47 1.19 -33.20 -35.59
N LYS A 48 1.59 -34.40 -35.17
CA LYS A 48 1.66 -34.76 -33.74
C LYS A 48 2.65 -33.88 -32.98
N ALA A 49 3.83 -33.60 -33.56
CA ALA A 49 4.80 -32.68 -32.96
C ALA A 49 4.27 -31.25 -32.82
N ARG A 50 3.45 -30.76 -33.76
CA ARG A 50 2.80 -29.44 -33.68
C ARG A 50 1.74 -29.39 -32.58
N GLN A 51 0.95 -30.45 -32.41
CA GLN A 51 -0.03 -30.55 -31.33
C GLN A 51 0.65 -30.56 -29.96
N ILE A 52 1.69 -31.38 -29.78
CA ILE A 52 2.48 -31.42 -28.54
C ILE A 52 3.14 -30.06 -28.24
N ARG A 53 3.69 -29.38 -29.26
CA ARG A 53 4.26 -28.03 -29.10
C ARG A 53 3.22 -27.00 -28.65
N ARG A 54 1.98 -27.06 -29.15
CA ARG A 54 0.89 -26.18 -28.72
C ARG A 54 0.50 -26.45 -27.28
N GLU A 55 0.36 -27.71 -26.88
CA GLU A 55 0.04 -28.06 -25.49
C GLU A 55 1.15 -27.62 -24.52
N LEU A 56 2.42 -27.81 -24.90
CA LEU A 56 3.56 -27.33 -24.12
C LEU A 56 3.60 -25.80 -24.05
N ALA A 57 3.25 -25.10 -25.13
CA ALA A 57 3.19 -23.64 -25.17
C ALA A 57 2.07 -23.09 -24.25
N VAL A 58 0.89 -23.70 -24.26
CA VAL A 58 -0.23 -23.30 -23.39
C VAL A 58 0.11 -23.56 -21.92
N ARG A 59 0.75 -24.69 -21.60
CA ARG A 59 1.23 -24.98 -20.23
C ARG A 59 2.26 -23.95 -19.77
N ARG A 60 3.21 -23.57 -20.63
CA ARG A 60 4.22 -22.52 -20.33
C ARG A 60 3.59 -21.14 -20.18
N MET A 61 2.61 -20.78 -21.01
CA MET A 61 1.87 -19.53 -20.86
C MET A 61 1.10 -19.50 -19.55
N LYS A 62 0.43 -20.60 -19.17
CA LYS A 62 -0.29 -20.69 -17.89
C LYS A 62 0.65 -20.55 -16.69
N SER A 63 1.84 -21.16 -16.73
CA SER A 63 2.83 -21.01 -15.66
C SER A 63 3.41 -19.59 -15.58
N LEU A 64 3.69 -18.96 -16.73
CA LEU A 64 4.15 -17.56 -16.76
C LEU A 64 3.08 -16.60 -16.26
N LEU A 65 1.82 -16.80 -16.67
CA LEU A 65 0.70 -16.00 -16.21
C LEU A 65 0.51 -16.15 -14.70
N ALA A 66 0.60 -17.38 -14.17
CA ALA A 66 0.55 -17.64 -12.73
C ALA A 66 1.67 -16.93 -11.96
N LEU A 67 2.90 -16.93 -12.49
CA LEU A 67 4.02 -16.21 -11.89
C LEU A 67 3.79 -14.69 -11.90
N ILE A 68 3.33 -14.13 -13.01
CA ILE A 68 3.01 -12.70 -13.11
C ILE A 68 1.90 -12.33 -12.11
N THR A 69 0.83 -13.13 -12.04
CA THR A 69 -0.26 -12.89 -11.08
C THR A 69 0.21 -12.97 -9.63
N LEU A 70 1.15 -13.87 -9.31
CA LEU A 70 1.75 -13.97 -7.98
C LEU A 70 2.52 -12.70 -7.64
N VAL A 71 3.37 -12.22 -8.55
CA VAL A 71 4.16 -11.00 -8.35
C VAL A 71 3.26 -9.78 -8.16
N VAL A 72 2.20 -9.66 -8.96
CA VAL A 72 1.20 -8.58 -8.84
C VAL A 72 0.47 -8.67 -7.50
N LEU A 73 0.10 -9.87 -7.05
CA LEU A 73 -0.53 -10.07 -5.74
C LEU A 73 0.39 -9.63 -4.61
N LEU A 74 1.66 -10.04 -4.61
CA LEU A 74 2.63 -9.61 -3.61
C LEU A 74 2.79 -8.09 -3.64
N ALA A 75 3.00 -7.49 -4.82
CA ALA A 75 3.14 -6.05 -4.97
C ALA A 75 1.91 -5.29 -4.45
N SER A 76 0.71 -5.81 -4.68
CA SER A 76 -0.54 -5.23 -4.17
C SER A 76 -0.62 -5.29 -2.64
N ILE A 77 -0.24 -6.42 -2.03
CA ILE A 77 -0.21 -6.56 -0.57
C ILE A 77 0.78 -5.55 0.05
N PHE A 78 2.02 -5.51 -0.46
CA PHE A 78 3.03 -4.58 0.03
C PHE A 78 2.63 -3.11 -0.21
N GLY A 79 2.09 -2.80 -1.39
CA GLY A 79 1.57 -1.47 -1.71
C GLY A 79 0.44 -1.03 -0.80
N GLY A 80 -0.51 -1.93 -0.51
CA GLY A 80 -1.62 -1.66 0.42
C GLY A 80 -1.16 -1.42 1.85
N ILE A 81 -0.18 -2.20 2.32
CA ILE A 81 0.44 -2.00 3.64
C ILE A 81 1.11 -0.62 3.71
N LEU A 82 1.89 -0.25 2.69
CA LEU A 82 2.56 1.05 2.64
C LEU A 82 1.56 2.21 2.59
N TYR A 83 0.50 2.09 1.80
CA TYR A 83 -0.56 3.10 1.74
C TYR A 83 -1.23 3.31 3.11
N ARG A 84 -1.53 2.22 3.83
CA ARG A 84 -2.10 2.30 5.18
C ARG A 84 -1.12 2.94 6.17
N GLN A 85 0.16 2.60 6.10
CA GLN A 85 1.18 3.19 6.97
C GLN A 85 1.40 4.69 6.68
N ALA A 86 1.39 5.10 5.41
CA ALA A 86 1.47 6.51 5.04
C ALA A 86 0.28 7.30 5.60
N ARG A 87 -0.94 6.76 5.52
CA ARG A 87 -2.14 7.35 6.14
C ARG A 87 -2.02 7.49 7.66
N ILE A 88 -1.50 6.47 8.35
CA ILE A 88 -1.27 6.53 9.80
C ILE A 88 -0.26 7.64 10.14
N LEU A 89 0.79 7.77 9.34
CA LEU A 89 1.80 8.81 9.55
C LEU A 89 1.21 10.22 9.34
N GLU A 90 0.40 10.42 8.30
CA GLU A 90 -0.33 11.67 8.08
C GLU A 90 -1.24 12.01 9.27
N LEU A 91 -1.97 11.03 9.79
CA LEU A 91 -2.82 11.19 10.97
C LEU A 91 -2.01 11.52 12.23
N ASN A 92 -0.84 10.91 12.41
CA ASN A 92 0.05 11.23 13.53
C ASN A 92 0.56 12.67 13.44
N PHE A 93 0.99 13.13 12.26
CA PHE A 93 1.36 14.52 12.04
C PHE A 93 0.20 15.50 12.28
N ALA A 94 -1.02 15.12 11.88
CA ALA A 94 -2.21 15.91 12.17
C ALA A 94 -2.46 16.03 13.68
N ASN A 95 -2.35 14.92 14.42
CA ASN A 95 -2.47 14.91 15.89
C ASN A 95 -1.40 15.75 16.56
N LEU A 96 -0.13 15.61 16.18
CA LEU A 96 0.97 16.44 16.72
C LEU A 96 0.75 17.92 16.43
N LYS A 97 0.19 18.27 15.27
CA LYS A 97 -0.15 19.64 14.94
C LYS A 97 -1.32 20.16 15.80
N LEU A 98 -2.29 19.30 16.11
CA LEU A 98 -3.40 19.64 17.00
C LEU A 98 -2.92 19.84 18.44
N GLU A 99 -2.08 18.92 18.95
CA GLU A 99 -1.46 18.99 20.27
C GLU A 99 -0.70 20.31 20.46
N ARG A 100 0.14 20.68 19.49
CA ARG A 100 0.87 21.96 19.52
C ARG A 100 -0.06 23.18 19.48
N GLN A 101 -1.22 23.08 18.84
CA GLN A 101 -2.21 24.16 18.84
C GLN A 101 -2.90 24.28 20.20
N ILE A 102 -3.21 23.14 20.85
CA ILE A 102 -3.75 23.11 22.21
C ILE A 102 -2.74 23.73 23.17
N GLU A 103 -1.48 23.29 23.14
CA GLU A 103 -0.41 23.81 24.00
C GLU A 103 -0.25 25.33 23.83
N LYS A 104 -0.25 25.84 22.60
CA LYS A 104 -0.22 27.30 22.34
C LYS A 104 -1.43 28.02 22.91
N THR A 105 -2.61 27.40 22.79
CA THR A 105 -3.86 27.98 23.30
C THR A 105 -3.87 28.00 24.82
N GLU A 106 -3.40 26.95 25.48
CA GLU A 106 -3.24 26.88 26.94
C GLU A 106 -2.19 27.88 27.43
N GLN A 107 -1.04 28.00 26.76
CA GLN A 107 -0.04 29.01 27.08
C GLN A 107 -0.61 30.43 26.95
N SER A 108 -1.38 30.71 25.89
CA SER A 108 -2.04 32.01 25.72
C SER A 108 -3.08 32.28 26.81
N SER A 109 -3.84 31.25 27.21
CA SER A 109 -4.82 31.35 28.29
C SER A 109 -4.16 31.55 29.66
N GLY A 110 -3.01 30.90 29.89
CA GLY A 110 -2.18 31.11 31.07
C GLY A 110 -1.61 32.53 31.13
N GLN A 111 -1.10 33.05 30.01
CA GLN A 111 -0.61 34.43 29.92
C GLN A 111 -1.74 35.45 30.13
N ILE A 112 -2.92 35.22 29.56
CA ILE A 112 -4.09 36.07 29.79
C ILE A 112 -4.48 36.02 31.26
N SER A 113 -4.55 34.83 31.87
CA SER A 113 -4.89 34.66 33.29
C SER A 113 -3.87 35.33 34.21
N GLU A 114 -2.58 35.23 33.90
CA GLU A 114 -1.52 35.91 34.65
C GLU A 114 -1.60 37.43 34.47
N SER A 115 -1.86 37.91 33.24
CA SER A 115 -2.05 39.34 32.98
C SER A 115 -3.28 39.89 33.68
N LEU A 116 -4.36 39.08 33.77
CA LEU A 116 -5.57 39.40 34.50
C LEU A 116 -5.25 39.47 36.00
N ALA A 117 -4.55 38.47 36.55
CA ALA A 117 -4.13 38.49 37.95
C ALA A 117 -3.25 39.71 38.29
N ARG A 118 -2.36 40.13 37.37
CA ARG A 118 -1.53 41.34 37.54
C ARG A 118 -2.32 42.65 37.41
N GLN A 119 -3.35 42.70 36.57
CA GLN A 119 -4.21 43.88 36.41
C GLN A 119 -5.25 43.99 37.53
N THR A 120 -5.79 42.86 37.99
CA THR A 120 -6.68 42.73 39.14
C THR A 120 -5.92 42.69 40.47
N ASP A 121 -4.60 42.90 40.47
CA ASP A 121 -3.83 43.07 41.69
C ASP A 121 -4.29 44.35 42.39
N LEU A 122 -5.24 44.16 43.30
CA LEU A 122 -5.86 45.18 44.15
C LEU A 122 -4.81 46.00 44.90
N GLU A 123 -3.64 45.43 45.15
CA GLU A 123 -2.52 46.12 45.80
C GLU A 123 -1.88 47.17 44.89
N ARG A 124 -1.79 46.91 43.58
CA ARG A 124 -1.31 47.90 42.61
C ARG A 124 -2.32 49.03 42.43
N ILE A 125 -3.61 48.69 42.39
CA ILE A 125 -4.69 49.69 42.33
C ILE A 125 -4.68 50.56 43.60
N ARG A 126 -4.53 49.93 44.78
CA ARG A 126 -4.39 50.63 46.07
C ARG A 126 -3.22 51.62 46.08
N ARG A 127 -2.03 51.20 45.61
CA ARG A 127 -0.85 52.08 45.54
C ARG A 127 -1.07 53.24 44.57
N LEU A 128 -1.61 53.00 43.38
CA LEU A 128 -1.95 54.07 42.43
C LEU A 128 -2.98 55.05 43.01
N ALA A 129 -3.99 54.56 43.72
CA ALA A 129 -5.00 55.38 44.39
C ALA A 129 -4.39 56.29 45.46
N ILE A 130 -3.48 55.77 46.27
CA ILE A 130 -2.80 56.54 47.33
C ILE A 130 -1.79 57.52 46.72
N ASP A 131 -0.90 57.04 45.84
CA ASP A 131 0.27 57.80 45.39
C ASP A 131 -0.05 58.80 44.27
N ARG A 132 -1.00 58.48 43.38
CA ARG A 132 -1.34 59.35 42.23
C ARG A 132 -2.61 60.15 42.44
N LEU A 133 -3.60 59.57 43.13
CA LEU A 133 -4.91 60.20 43.34
C LEU A 133 -5.05 60.81 44.74
N GLY A 134 -4.06 60.61 45.63
CA GLY A 134 -4.07 61.16 46.98
C GLY A 134 -5.15 60.56 47.88
N LEU A 135 -5.70 59.40 47.52
CA LEU A 135 -6.77 58.76 48.28
C LEU A 135 -6.21 58.17 49.58
N GLN A 136 -6.95 58.33 50.68
CA GLN A 136 -6.60 57.71 51.97
C GLN A 136 -7.36 56.40 52.17
N VAL A 137 -6.72 55.47 52.89
CA VAL A 137 -7.35 54.21 53.30
C VAL A 137 -8.45 54.51 54.32
N PRO A 138 -9.70 54.08 54.09
CA PRO A 138 -10.81 54.36 55.00
C PRO A 138 -10.63 53.67 56.36
N ALA A 139 -11.16 54.29 57.41
CA ALA A 139 -11.17 53.70 58.75
C ALA A 139 -12.10 52.47 58.81
N ARG A 140 -11.82 51.51 59.71
CA ARG A 140 -12.60 50.25 59.82
C ARG A 140 -14.11 50.46 59.96
N MET A 141 -14.54 51.58 60.54
CA MET A 141 -15.95 51.94 60.71
C MET A 141 -16.65 52.43 59.44
N GLN A 142 -15.91 52.70 58.36
CA GLN A 142 -16.44 53.19 57.08
C GLN A 142 -16.53 52.09 56.01
N VAL A 143 -16.19 50.84 56.34
CA VAL A 143 -16.24 49.70 55.41
C VAL A 143 -17.63 49.07 55.49
N VAL A 144 -18.33 48.99 54.36
CA VAL A 144 -19.61 48.29 54.22
C VAL A 144 -19.38 47.05 53.36
N THR A 145 -19.60 45.87 53.94
CA THR A 145 -19.52 44.59 53.22
C THR A 145 -20.86 44.34 52.52
N VAL A 146 -20.84 44.20 51.20
CA VAL A 146 -22.01 43.86 50.39
C VAL A 146 -21.85 42.42 49.93
N ASP A 147 -22.86 41.59 50.17
CA ASP A 147 -22.87 40.19 49.78
C ASP A 147 -23.37 40.06 48.34
N ILE A 148 -22.62 39.37 47.48
CA ILE A 148 -22.93 39.25 46.04
C ILE A 148 -23.47 37.83 45.79
N PRO A 149 -24.70 37.67 45.26
CA PRO A 149 -25.28 36.35 45.02
C PRO A 149 -24.60 35.62 43.85
N ASP A 150 -24.27 34.33 44.06
CA ASP A 150 -23.57 33.43 43.12
C ASP A 150 -24.39 33.03 41.87
N SER A 151 -25.50 33.69 41.56
CA SER A 151 -26.42 33.25 40.49
C SER A 151 -25.92 33.50 39.06
N ASP A 152 -24.81 34.22 38.89
CA ASP A 152 -24.26 34.58 37.57
C ASP A 152 -22.99 33.78 37.23
N ARG A 153 -23.10 32.45 37.21
CA ARG A 153 -22.02 31.56 36.74
C ARG A 153 -22.32 31.02 35.36
N VAL A 154 -21.50 31.40 34.38
CA VAL A 154 -21.52 30.80 33.04
C VAL A 154 -20.88 29.41 33.10
N VAL A 155 -21.68 28.36 32.89
CA VAL A 155 -21.21 26.97 32.79
C VAL A 155 -21.03 26.61 31.31
N TYR A 156 -19.78 26.42 30.88
CA TYR A 156 -19.49 25.89 29.55
C TYR A 156 -19.70 24.37 29.55
N ALA A 157 -20.74 23.90 28.87
CA ALA A 157 -20.92 22.49 28.59
C ALA A 157 -19.83 22.04 27.59
N ARG A 158 -18.84 21.29 28.08
CA ARG A 158 -17.84 20.64 27.23
C ARG A 158 -18.49 19.43 26.53
N THR A 159 -18.98 19.61 25.31
CA THR A 159 -19.42 18.52 24.43
C THR A 159 -18.20 17.77 23.88
N GLY A 160 -17.60 16.94 24.72
CA GLY A 160 -16.64 15.93 24.28
C GLY A 160 -17.38 14.82 23.54
N HIS A 161 -17.11 14.66 22.25
CA HIS A 161 -17.53 13.47 21.50
C HIS A 161 -16.72 12.28 22.03
N SER A 162 -17.32 11.54 22.95
CA SER A 162 -16.77 10.30 23.49
C SER A 162 -16.75 9.24 22.39
N SER A 163 -15.56 8.86 21.93
CA SER A 163 -15.30 7.74 21.00
C SER A 163 -15.74 6.36 21.54
N VAL A 164 -16.38 6.30 22.71
CA VAL A 164 -16.91 5.10 23.35
C VAL A 164 -18.19 4.60 22.65
N THR A 165 -18.83 5.44 21.84
CA THR A 165 -20.11 5.07 21.19
C THR A 165 -19.93 4.23 19.93
N GLU A 166 -18.79 4.29 19.24
CA GLU A 166 -18.59 3.56 17.98
C GLU A 166 -18.47 2.04 18.20
N GLU A 167 -17.76 1.58 19.23
CA GLU A 167 -17.68 0.14 19.53
C GLU A 167 -19.03 -0.44 19.98
N ALA A 168 -19.79 0.31 20.77
CA ALA A 168 -21.13 -0.09 21.21
C ALA A 168 -22.13 -0.11 20.04
N GLN A 169 -22.03 0.85 19.11
CA GLN A 169 -22.86 0.89 17.91
C GLN A 169 -22.52 -0.25 16.93
N LEU A 170 -21.23 -0.54 16.73
CA LEU A 170 -20.79 -1.65 15.87
C LEU A 170 -21.17 -3.01 16.47
N ALA A 171 -21.10 -3.17 17.79
CA ALA A 171 -21.57 -4.38 18.47
C ALA A 171 -23.08 -4.56 18.37
N ALA A 172 -23.86 -3.48 18.44
CA ALA A 172 -25.31 -3.53 18.27
C ALA A 172 -25.70 -3.96 16.85
N VAL A 173 -25.06 -3.37 15.83
CA VAL A 173 -25.29 -3.73 14.42
C VAL A 173 -24.88 -5.18 14.15
N PHE A 174 -23.78 -5.66 14.73
CA PHE A 174 -23.34 -7.05 14.58
C PHE A 174 -24.35 -8.04 15.17
N ASN A 175 -24.86 -7.77 16.38
CA ASN A 175 -25.89 -8.61 17.01
C ASN A 175 -27.22 -8.63 16.23
N GLU A 176 -27.59 -7.51 15.61
CA GLU A 176 -28.79 -7.43 14.77
C GLU A 176 -28.64 -8.25 13.47
N ILE A 177 -27.46 -8.21 12.86
CA ILE A 177 -27.12 -9.02 11.69
C ILE A 177 -27.09 -10.51 12.06
N GLU A 178 -26.46 -10.90 13.16
CA GLU A 178 -26.42 -12.30 13.63
C GLU A 178 -27.83 -12.83 13.95
N GLY A 179 -28.68 -12.01 14.58
CA GLY A 179 -30.08 -12.34 14.81
C GLY A 179 -30.87 -12.58 13.53
N PHE A 180 -30.64 -11.77 12.50
CA PHE A 180 -31.28 -11.93 11.18
C PHE A 180 -30.83 -13.21 10.45
N PHE A 181 -29.55 -13.58 10.54
CA PHE A 181 -29.08 -14.83 9.93
C PHE A 181 -29.56 -16.06 10.71
N LYS A 182 -29.61 -15.99 12.04
CA LYS A 182 -30.12 -17.08 12.88
C LYS A 182 -31.62 -17.33 12.70
N THR A 183 -32.40 -16.30 12.36
CA THR A 183 -33.83 -16.47 12.02
C THR A 183 -34.05 -16.98 10.59
N LEU A 184 -33.08 -16.84 9.69
CA LEU A 184 -33.12 -17.41 8.34
C LEU A 184 -32.68 -18.88 8.29
N GLU A 185 -31.87 -19.35 9.25
CA GLU A 185 -31.39 -20.73 9.32
C GLU A 185 -32.43 -21.76 9.86
N LEU A 186 -33.66 -21.33 10.19
CA LEU A 186 -34.74 -22.26 10.56
C LEU A 186 -35.88 -22.24 9.53
N PRO A 187 -35.76 -23.12 8.51
CA PRO A 187 -36.86 -24.02 8.22
C PRO A 187 -36.33 -25.45 8.03
N GLY A 188 -36.54 -26.30 9.03
CA GLY A 188 -36.40 -27.75 8.86
C GLY A 188 -35.59 -28.47 9.94
N GLN A 189 -36.04 -28.42 11.19
CA GLN A 189 -35.71 -29.47 12.15
C GLN A 189 -36.87 -29.72 13.11
N ASP A 190 -38.03 -30.07 12.55
CA ASP A 190 -39.09 -30.77 13.27
C ASP A 190 -39.17 -32.20 12.71
N SER A 191 -38.63 -33.17 13.44
CA SER A 191 -38.99 -34.61 13.48
C SER A 191 -38.16 -35.29 14.56
#